data_AF-A0A7X0LV96-F1
#
_entry.id   AF-A0A7X0LV96-F1
#
_cell.length_a   1.000
_cell.length_b   1.000
_cell.length_c   1.000
_cell.angle_alpha   90.00
_cell.angle_beta   90.00
_cell.angle_gamma   90.00
#
_symmetry.space_group_name_H-M   'P 1'
#
loop_
_entity.id
_entity.type
_entity.pdbx_description
1 polymer ?
#
loop_
_entity_poly.entity_id
_entity_poly.type
_entity_poly.pdbx_seq_one_letter_code
_entity_poly.pdbx_strand_id
1 'polypeptide(L)'
;MIQLLGRPFSSSDVWPVGSVERKIVQGMIDDPIVYPYRTIEELRFELKLRKNIIASSRAMNQSDVDFEIFSTARCNPNFWILTGAGGFLLRDDVYPSEAILDIYKNSSLYGFECATAKVILLYHAVLTTIGKTLFNRYFQNLYLYSWHNDPDLGLKPIPTSHFLPGDIVYFNNPEVDPSTIWWRGENAVLLEDGKFFGHGLGIMTSQEIINYLNKMRKPGSNISAYMLNSAARPSYSHLANITKFTQRDTSNKMPYFVMHHNKNSISLERYQRYLNTAMMQQNNIHPSPFLL
;
A
#
# COMPACT_ATOMS: atom_id res chain seq x y z
N MET A 1 -12.06 3.51 -20.03
CA MET A 1 -13.38 2.85 -20.30
C MET A 1 -13.55 1.58 -19.46
N ILE A 2 -14.70 1.39 -18.79
CA ILE A 2 -15.03 0.16 -18.05
C ILE A 2 -15.65 -0.88 -18.99
N GLN A 3 -15.27 -2.16 -18.85
CA GLN A 3 -15.91 -3.28 -19.53
C GLN A 3 -16.43 -4.32 -18.54
N LEU A 4 -17.69 -4.74 -18.71
CA LEU A 4 -18.29 -5.87 -18.02
C LEU A 4 -18.51 -7.00 -19.02
N LEU A 5 -17.90 -8.17 -18.80
CA LEU A 5 -17.98 -9.32 -19.74
C LEU A 5 -17.62 -8.91 -21.19
N GLY A 6 -16.62 -8.04 -21.34
CA GLY A 6 -16.16 -7.53 -22.64
C GLY A 6 -17.08 -6.48 -23.29
N ARG A 7 -18.17 -6.06 -22.64
CA ARG A 7 -19.07 -5.02 -23.14
C ARG A 7 -18.83 -3.69 -22.43
N PRO A 8 -18.80 -2.55 -23.15
CA PRO A 8 -18.67 -1.24 -22.53
C PRO A 8 -19.75 -1.01 -21.46
N PHE A 9 -19.33 -0.48 -20.31
CA PHE A 9 -20.22 -0.08 -19.22
C PHE A 9 -20.10 1.42 -18.99
N SER A 10 -21.21 2.15 -19.12
CA SER A 10 -21.24 3.61 -19.07
C SER A 10 -22.13 4.20 -17.97
N SER A 11 -22.85 3.39 -17.20
CA SER A 11 -23.86 3.89 -16.27
C SER A 11 -23.26 4.32 -14.93
N SER A 12 -22.58 5.47 -14.88
CA SER A 12 -22.16 6.08 -13.61
C SER A 12 -23.33 6.43 -12.68
N ASP A 13 -24.57 6.45 -13.20
CA ASP A 13 -25.80 6.76 -12.48
C ASP A 13 -26.24 5.71 -11.46
N VAL A 14 -25.69 4.49 -11.54
CA VAL A 14 -25.91 3.47 -10.48
C VAL A 14 -25.26 3.90 -9.14
N TRP A 15 -24.37 4.89 -9.16
CA TRP A 15 -23.71 5.43 -7.97
C TRP A 15 -24.21 6.84 -7.64
N PRO A 16 -24.53 7.13 -6.36
CA PRO A 16 -25.05 8.44 -5.97
C PRO A 16 -24.15 9.59 -6.42
N VAL A 17 -24.78 10.69 -6.86
CA VAL A 17 -24.07 11.93 -7.21
C VAL A 17 -23.21 12.38 -6.02
N GLY A 18 -21.96 12.75 -6.30
CA GLY A 18 -21.00 13.20 -5.27
C GLY A 18 -20.33 12.10 -4.46
N SER A 19 -20.72 10.83 -4.61
CA SER A 19 -20.05 9.71 -3.94
C SER A 19 -18.60 9.51 -4.40
N VAL A 20 -17.76 8.95 -3.52
CA VAL A 20 -16.38 8.55 -3.83
C VAL A 20 -16.37 7.57 -5.00
N GLU A 21 -17.29 6.61 -4.97
CA GLU A 21 -17.45 5.60 -5.99
C GLU A 21 -17.74 6.21 -7.37
N ARG A 22 -18.63 7.22 -7.43
CA ARG A 22 -18.92 7.93 -8.70
C ARG A 22 -17.69 8.65 -9.25
N LYS A 23 -16.88 9.29 -8.38
CA LYS A 23 -15.62 9.92 -8.80
C LYS A 23 -14.63 8.90 -9.36
N ILE A 24 -14.49 7.74 -8.71
CA ILE A 24 -13.62 6.66 -9.21
C ILE A 24 -14.13 6.11 -10.54
N VAL A 25 -15.42 5.81 -10.66
CA VAL A 25 -16.03 5.30 -11.91
C VAL A 25 -15.86 6.30 -13.04
N GLN A 26 -16.07 7.60 -12.79
CA GLN A 26 -15.83 8.63 -13.79
C GLN A 26 -14.36 8.66 -14.21
N GLY A 27 -13.43 8.61 -13.25
CA GLY A 27 -12.00 8.48 -13.54
C GLY A 27 -11.68 7.27 -14.41
N MET A 28 -12.26 6.10 -14.14
CA MET A 28 -12.06 4.89 -14.97
C MET A 28 -12.67 5.01 -16.38
N ILE A 29 -13.75 5.78 -16.55
CA ILE A 29 -14.37 6.06 -17.84
C ILE A 29 -13.47 6.98 -18.67
N ASP A 30 -12.94 8.04 -18.04
CA ASP A 30 -12.11 9.07 -18.69
C ASP A 30 -10.68 8.58 -19.00
N ASP A 31 -10.24 7.52 -18.34
CA ASP A 31 -8.94 6.89 -18.58
C ASP A 31 -8.89 6.25 -19.99
N PRO A 32 -7.80 6.47 -20.77
CA PRO A 32 -7.60 5.82 -22.06
C PRO A 32 -7.49 4.29 -21.98
N ILE A 33 -7.18 3.70 -20.83
CA ILE A 33 -7.11 2.24 -20.71
C ILE A 33 -8.49 1.60 -20.47
N VAL A 34 -8.54 0.29 -20.71
CA VAL A 34 -9.72 -0.53 -20.42
C VAL A 34 -9.61 -1.11 -19.00
N TYR A 35 -10.69 -0.99 -18.23
CA TYR A 35 -10.86 -1.63 -16.93
C TYR A 35 -11.81 -2.83 -17.06
N PRO A 36 -11.29 -4.06 -17.25
CA PRO A 36 -12.12 -5.24 -17.45
C PRO A 36 -12.57 -5.85 -16.12
N TYR A 37 -13.85 -6.18 -16.03
CA TYR A 37 -14.44 -6.95 -14.93
C TYR A 37 -15.29 -8.10 -15.45
N ARG A 38 -15.27 -9.23 -14.74
CA ARG A 38 -16.08 -10.42 -15.04
C ARG A 38 -17.52 -10.25 -14.57
N THR A 39 -17.74 -9.47 -13.51
CA THR A 39 -19.06 -9.26 -12.88
C THR A 39 -19.16 -7.85 -12.35
N ILE A 40 -20.37 -7.32 -12.21
CA ILE A 40 -20.58 -6.00 -11.58
C ILE A 40 -20.15 -6.00 -10.10
N GLU A 41 -20.21 -7.16 -9.44
CA GLU A 41 -19.75 -7.39 -8.08
C GLU A 41 -18.24 -7.19 -7.94
N GLU A 42 -17.46 -7.50 -8.97
CA GLU A 42 -16.01 -7.28 -8.98
C GLU A 42 -15.68 -5.78 -9.06
N LEU A 43 -16.41 -5.03 -9.91
CA LEU A 43 -16.31 -3.57 -9.94
C LEU A 43 -16.72 -2.97 -8.58
N ARG A 44 -17.86 -3.40 -8.01
CA ARG A 44 -18.31 -2.96 -6.68
C ARG A 44 -17.28 -3.25 -5.60
N PHE A 45 -16.60 -4.40 -5.69
CA PHE A 45 -15.52 -4.75 -4.76
C PHE A 45 -14.35 -3.78 -4.85
N GLU A 46 -13.85 -3.49 -6.06
CA GLU A 46 -12.77 -2.50 -6.24
C GLU A 46 -13.16 -1.12 -5.69
N LEU A 47 -14.35 -0.64 -6.01
CA LEU A 47 -14.85 0.66 -5.53
C LEU A 47 -14.94 0.69 -4.00
N LYS A 48 -15.46 -0.39 -3.38
CA LYS A 48 -15.52 -0.54 -1.92
C LYS A 48 -14.12 -0.54 -1.30
N LEU A 49 -13.17 -1.29 -1.87
CA LEU A 49 -11.81 -1.36 -1.35
C LEU A 49 -11.09 -0.02 -1.47
N ARG A 50 -11.17 0.67 -2.62
CA ARG A 50 -10.60 2.01 -2.81
C ARG A 50 -11.14 3.02 -1.80
N LYS A 51 -12.45 3.02 -1.57
CA LYS A 51 -13.07 3.85 -0.54
C LYS A 51 -12.56 3.52 0.86
N ASN A 52 -12.36 2.23 1.18
CA ASN A 52 -11.78 1.82 2.45
C ASN A 52 -10.30 2.16 2.57
N ILE A 53 -9.52 2.18 1.48
CA ILE A 53 -8.15 2.70 1.46
C ILE A 53 -8.15 4.19 1.85
N ILE A 54 -9.04 4.99 1.24
CA ILE A 54 -9.21 6.41 1.58
C ILE A 54 -9.61 6.59 3.04
N ALA A 55 -10.61 5.84 3.52
CA ALA A 55 -11.05 5.89 4.92
C ALA A 55 -9.93 5.51 5.89
N SER A 56 -9.15 4.47 5.56
CA SER A 56 -8.00 4.02 6.35
C SER A 56 -6.87 5.05 6.38
N SER A 57 -6.73 5.83 5.30
CA SER A 57 -5.78 6.96 5.23
C SER A 57 -6.19 8.07 6.19
N ARG A 58 -7.47 8.46 6.17
CA ARG A 58 -8.01 9.49 7.05
C ARG A 58 -7.96 9.06 8.52
N ALA A 59 -8.28 7.81 8.81
CA ALA A 59 -8.20 7.26 10.16
C ALA A 59 -6.75 7.27 10.69
N MET A 60 -5.77 6.90 9.85
CA MET A 60 -4.35 6.94 10.24
C MET A 60 -3.89 8.39 10.49
N ASN A 61 -4.29 9.33 9.63
CA ASN A 61 -4.00 10.76 9.81
C ASN A 61 -4.58 11.35 11.10
N GLN A 62 -5.70 10.81 11.58
CA GLN A 62 -6.38 11.27 12.80
C GLN A 62 -5.89 10.55 14.05
N SER A 63 -5.05 9.54 13.90
CA SER A 63 -4.52 8.74 15.00
C SER A 63 -3.23 9.33 15.56
N ASP A 64 -2.78 8.83 16.70
CA ASP A 64 -1.56 9.28 17.39
C ASP A 64 -0.31 8.49 16.92
N VAL A 65 -0.35 7.93 15.71
CA VAL A 65 0.78 7.16 15.18
C VAL A 65 1.86 8.09 14.62
N ASP A 66 3.10 7.85 15.04
CA ASP A 66 4.22 8.69 14.64
C ASP A 66 4.92 8.15 13.39
N PHE A 67 5.53 9.08 12.63
CA PHE A 67 6.58 8.69 11.71
C PHE A 67 7.85 8.38 12.50
N GLU A 68 8.40 7.18 12.29
CA GLU A 68 9.70 6.77 12.82
C GLU A 68 10.53 6.10 11.72
N ILE A 69 11.85 6.22 11.79
CA ILE A 69 12.74 5.43 10.94
C ILE A 69 12.89 4.01 11.52
N PHE A 70 13.41 3.06 10.73
CA PHE A 70 13.55 1.66 11.19
C PHE A 70 14.28 1.51 12.55
N SER A 71 15.33 2.30 12.82
CA SER A 71 16.10 2.20 14.07
C SER A 71 15.37 2.69 15.31
N THR A 72 14.31 3.49 15.15
CA THR A 72 13.49 4.03 16.24
C THR A 72 12.05 3.52 16.18
N ALA A 73 11.77 2.57 15.29
CA ALA A 73 10.45 1.98 15.13
C ALA A 73 9.97 1.33 16.43
N ARG A 74 8.67 1.44 16.69
CA ARG A 74 8.04 0.97 17.93
C ARG A 74 6.65 0.41 17.63
N CYS A 75 6.26 -0.61 18.39
CA CYS A 75 4.97 -1.29 18.23
C CYS A 75 4.48 -1.83 19.58
N ASN A 76 3.17 -2.11 19.68
CA ASN A 76 2.59 -2.70 20.88
C ASN A 76 3.04 -4.17 21.05
N PRO A 77 3.78 -4.51 22.13
CA PRO A 77 4.32 -5.86 22.33
C PRO A 77 3.25 -6.92 22.61
N ASN A 78 2.01 -6.51 22.88
CA ASN A 78 0.89 -7.44 23.03
C ASN A 78 0.51 -8.12 21.70
N PHE A 79 0.89 -7.53 20.56
CA PHE A 79 0.53 -8.03 19.22
C PHE A 79 1.74 -8.32 18.34
N TRP A 80 2.83 -7.59 18.53
CA TRP A 80 3.96 -7.58 17.62
C TRP A 80 5.28 -7.80 18.36
N ILE A 81 6.18 -8.55 17.73
CA ILE A 81 7.59 -8.67 18.10
C ILE A 81 8.37 -7.68 17.23
N LEU A 82 8.98 -6.67 17.86
CA LEU A 82 9.89 -5.76 17.18
C LEU A 82 11.19 -6.48 16.82
N THR A 83 11.51 -6.57 15.53
CA THR A 83 12.74 -7.20 15.06
C THR A 83 13.92 -6.23 15.14
N GLY A 84 15.16 -6.76 15.16
CA GLY A 84 16.37 -5.92 15.10
C GLY A 84 16.51 -5.09 13.82
N ALA A 85 15.72 -5.38 12.77
CA ALA A 85 15.65 -4.59 11.56
C ALA A 85 14.63 -3.43 11.64
N GLY A 86 13.87 -3.32 12.74
CA GLY A 86 12.78 -2.34 12.90
C GLY A 86 11.46 -2.77 12.26
N GLY A 87 11.29 -4.06 11.96
CA GLY A 87 10.02 -4.61 11.45
C GLY A 87 9.16 -5.19 12.56
N PHE A 88 7.86 -5.35 12.31
CA PHE A 88 6.90 -5.87 13.29
C PHE A 88 6.44 -7.26 12.87
N LEU A 89 6.95 -8.28 13.56
CA LEU A 89 6.53 -9.67 13.35
C LEU A 89 5.30 -9.95 14.20
N LEU A 90 4.20 -10.36 13.57
CA LEU A 90 2.99 -10.75 14.28
C LEU A 90 3.31 -11.90 15.24
N ARG A 91 2.82 -11.83 16.48
CA ARG A 91 2.94 -12.97 17.40
C ARG A 91 2.08 -14.13 16.93
N ASP A 92 2.53 -15.35 17.19
CA ASP A 92 1.83 -16.57 16.76
C ASP A 92 0.49 -16.81 17.51
N ASP A 93 0.30 -16.15 18.65
CA ASP A 93 -0.87 -16.28 19.53
C ASP A 93 -1.94 -15.19 19.32
N VAL A 94 -1.78 -14.31 18.32
CA VAL A 94 -2.73 -13.23 18.06
C VAL A 94 -3.39 -13.33 16.69
N TYR A 95 -4.65 -12.89 16.61
CA TYR A 95 -5.34 -12.78 15.33
C TYR A 95 -4.81 -11.59 14.53
N PRO A 96 -4.48 -11.76 13.23
CA PRO A 96 -4.03 -10.67 12.36
C PRO A 96 -4.98 -9.46 12.35
N SER A 97 -6.29 -9.70 12.36
CA SER A 97 -7.30 -8.64 12.38
C SER A 97 -7.21 -7.78 13.63
N GLU A 98 -6.99 -8.39 14.79
CA GLU A 98 -6.91 -7.65 16.06
C GLU A 98 -5.62 -6.83 16.10
N ALA A 99 -4.50 -7.39 15.64
CA ALA A 99 -3.21 -6.69 15.58
C ALA A 99 -3.23 -5.48 14.64
N ILE A 100 -3.89 -5.59 13.47
CA ILE A 100 -4.04 -4.46 12.54
C ILE A 100 -4.99 -3.39 13.10
N LEU A 101 -6.10 -3.78 13.71
CA LEU A 101 -7.02 -2.83 14.36
C LEU A 101 -6.38 -2.12 15.55
N ASP A 102 -5.51 -2.81 16.29
CA ASP A 102 -4.79 -2.26 17.42
C ASP A 102 -3.91 -1.07 17.03
N ILE A 103 -3.30 -1.09 15.83
CA ILE A 103 -2.49 0.03 15.32
C ILE A 103 -3.30 1.32 15.25
N TYR A 104 -4.59 1.24 14.91
CA TYR A 104 -5.46 2.41 14.84
C TYR A 104 -6.02 2.78 16.22
N LYS A 105 -6.35 1.78 17.04
CA LYS A 105 -6.98 1.96 18.36
C LYS A 105 -6.02 2.48 19.43
N ASN A 106 -4.83 1.91 19.50
CA ASN A 106 -3.77 2.23 20.45
C ASN A 106 -2.58 2.87 19.73
N SER A 107 -2.89 3.76 18.79
CA SER A 107 -1.95 4.35 17.83
C SER A 107 -0.74 5.02 18.45
N SER A 108 -0.89 5.62 19.63
CA SER A 108 0.22 6.20 20.39
C SER A 108 1.31 5.21 20.79
N LEU A 109 1.07 3.88 20.72
CA LEU A 109 2.07 2.84 20.94
C LEU A 109 2.88 2.49 19.68
N TYR A 110 2.56 3.09 18.55
CA TYR A 110 3.16 2.78 17.26
C TYR A 110 3.93 3.95 16.64
N GLY A 111 5.05 3.62 16.01
CA GLY A 111 5.82 4.54 15.19
C GLY A 111 6.56 3.76 14.12
N PHE A 112 6.37 4.14 12.85
CA PHE A 112 6.92 3.41 11.70
C PHE A 112 7.08 4.32 10.47
N GLU A 113 7.86 3.87 9.49
CA GLU A 113 8.15 4.66 8.29
C GLU A 113 7.03 4.59 7.24
N CYS A 114 7.10 5.45 6.21
CA CYS A 114 5.97 5.69 5.33
C CYS A 114 5.58 4.52 4.40
N ALA A 115 6.50 3.62 4.02
CA ALA A 115 6.17 2.43 3.22
C ALA A 115 5.41 1.39 4.04
N THR A 116 5.87 1.10 5.25
CA THR A 116 5.22 0.24 6.25
C THR A 116 3.81 0.77 6.53
N ALA A 117 3.65 2.09 6.66
CA ALA A 117 2.35 2.72 6.80
C ALA A 117 1.38 2.38 5.65
N LYS A 118 1.86 2.32 4.40
CA LYS A 118 0.99 1.96 3.26
C LYS A 118 0.57 0.50 3.30
N VAL A 119 1.45 -0.41 3.70
CA VAL A 119 1.10 -1.83 3.86
C VAL A 119 0.07 -2.01 4.98
N ILE A 120 0.28 -1.40 6.15
CA ILE A 120 -0.69 -1.42 7.27
C ILE A 120 -2.05 -0.90 6.83
N LEU A 121 -2.05 0.23 6.12
CA LEU A 121 -3.28 0.85 5.63
C LEU A 121 -4.02 -0.03 4.63
N LEU A 122 -3.29 -0.68 3.71
CA LEU A 122 -3.88 -1.65 2.79
C LEU A 122 -4.49 -2.84 3.55
N TYR A 123 -3.82 -3.35 4.58
CA TYR A 123 -4.39 -4.41 5.43
C TYR A 123 -5.64 -3.96 6.17
N HIS A 124 -5.64 -2.77 6.75
CA HIS A 124 -6.82 -2.22 7.41
C HIS A 124 -7.99 -2.04 6.42
N ALA A 125 -7.71 -1.56 5.21
CA ALA A 125 -8.71 -1.41 4.15
C ALA A 125 -9.27 -2.76 3.67
N VAL A 126 -8.41 -3.76 3.48
CA VAL A 126 -8.83 -5.12 3.10
C VAL A 126 -9.66 -5.75 4.22
N LEU A 127 -9.18 -5.69 5.47
CA LEU A 127 -9.90 -6.16 6.66
C LEU A 127 -11.31 -5.57 6.74
N THR A 128 -11.43 -4.25 6.55
CA THR A 128 -12.73 -3.55 6.55
C THR A 128 -13.62 -3.98 5.38
N THR A 129 -13.01 -4.41 4.27
CA THR A 129 -13.74 -4.81 3.06
C THR A 129 -14.30 -6.23 3.16
N ILE A 130 -13.49 -7.18 3.65
CA ILE A 130 -13.79 -8.62 3.64
C ILE A 130 -14.17 -9.19 5.01
N GLY A 131 -13.97 -8.44 6.08
CA GLY A 131 -14.30 -8.84 7.46
C GLY A 131 -13.22 -9.71 8.13
N LYS A 132 -13.28 -9.77 9.47
CA LYS A 132 -12.28 -10.43 10.33
C LYS A 132 -12.08 -11.92 9.98
N THR A 133 -13.16 -12.66 9.73
CA THR A 133 -13.10 -14.11 9.48
C THR A 133 -12.26 -14.45 8.24
N LEU A 134 -12.51 -13.75 7.11
CA LEU A 134 -11.72 -13.96 5.90
C LEU A 134 -10.31 -13.38 6.06
N PHE A 135 -10.17 -12.21 6.69
CA PHE A 135 -8.86 -11.61 6.89
C PHE A 135 -7.92 -12.51 7.71
N ASN A 136 -8.38 -13.03 8.86
CA ASN A 136 -7.58 -13.93 9.71
C ASN A 136 -7.25 -15.26 9.02
N ARG A 137 -8.10 -15.70 8.10
CA ARG A 137 -7.81 -16.90 7.32
C ARG A 137 -6.71 -16.64 6.31
N TYR A 138 -6.81 -15.57 5.53
CA TYR A 138 -5.88 -15.34 4.41
C TYR A 138 -4.59 -14.65 4.84
N PHE A 139 -4.63 -13.66 5.72
CA PHE A 139 -3.48 -12.81 6.04
C PHE A 139 -2.82 -13.23 7.36
N GLN A 140 -2.28 -14.46 7.39
CA GLN A 140 -1.60 -15.03 8.56
C GLN A 140 -0.11 -14.68 8.59
N ASN A 141 0.52 -14.80 9.76
CA ASN A 141 1.97 -14.65 9.95
C ASN A 141 2.52 -13.35 9.36
N LEU A 142 1.82 -12.24 9.62
CA LEU A 142 2.16 -10.94 9.04
C LEU A 142 3.53 -10.47 9.55
N TYR A 143 4.31 -9.90 8.63
CA TYR A 143 5.50 -9.16 8.96
C TYR A 143 5.42 -7.77 8.34
N LEU A 144 5.40 -6.73 9.16
CA LEU A 144 5.32 -5.34 8.70
C LEU A 144 6.72 -4.77 8.61
N TYR A 145 7.23 -4.62 7.39
CA TYR A 145 8.55 -4.06 7.13
C TYR A 145 8.62 -3.46 5.73
N SER A 146 8.75 -2.14 5.61
CA SER A 146 8.79 -1.47 4.31
C SER A 146 7.57 -1.87 3.46
N TRP A 147 7.79 -2.22 2.20
CA TRP A 147 6.81 -2.77 1.27
C TRP A 147 6.65 -4.30 1.33
N HIS A 148 7.25 -4.98 2.31
CA HIS A 148 7.01 -6.40 2.51
C HIS A 148 5.53 -6.63 2.83
N ASN A 149 4.91 -7.56 2.11
CA ASN A 149 3.49 -7.84 2.21
C ASN A 149 3.20 -9.30 1.84
N ASP A 150 2.12 -9.81 2.41
CA ASP A 150 1.50 -11.08 2.07
C ASP A 150 1.14 -11.11 0.56
N PRO A 151 1.56 -12.15 -0.19
CA PRO A 151 1.30 -12.26 -1.63
C PRO A 151 -0.17 -12.16 -2.04
N ASP A 152 -1.12 -12.52 -1.18
CA ASP A 152 -2.56 -12.38 -1.47
C ASP A 152 -3.00 -10.92 -1.57
N LEU A 153 -2.20 -9.94 -1.15
CA LEU A 153 -2.47 -8.54 -1.45
C LEU A 153 -2.30 -8.24 -2.95
N GLY A 154 -1.45 -9.02 -3.64
CA GLY A 154 -1.16 -8.89 -5.06
C GLY A 154 -0.64 -7.50 -5.45
N LEU A 155 0.06 -6.83 -4.54
CA LEU A 155 0.48 -5.45 -4.66
C LEU A 155 1.53 -5.26 -5.76
N LYS A 156 1.26 -4.37 -6.71
CA LYS A 156 2.17 -4.06 -7.83
C LYS A 156 2.20 -2.57 -8.14
N PRO A 157 3.35 -2.02 -8.57
CA PRO A 157 3.39 -0.72 -9.22
C PRO A 157 2.86 -0.86 -10.65
N ILE A 158 1.96 0.03 -11.01
CA ILE A 158 1.34 0.11 -12.32
C ILE A 158 1.77 1.44 -12.95
N PRO A 159 2.57 1.44 -14.03
CA PRO A 159 2.88 2.65 -14.77
C PRO A 159 1.59 3.34 -15.24
N THR A 160 1.40 4.59 -14.86
CA THR A 160 0.21 5.37 -15.21
C THR A 160 0.46 6.87 -15.02
N SER A 161 -0.11 7.70 -15.88
CA SER A 161 -0.27 9.14 -15.64
C SER A 161 -1.72 9.51 -15.27
N HIS A 162 -2.61 8.51 -15.21
CA HIS A 162 -4.01 8.65 -14.83
C HIS A 162 -4.25 7.98 -13.47
N PHE A 163 -4.48 8.81 -12.46
CA PHE A 163 -4.60 8.38 -11.06
C PHE A 163 -6.06 8.36 -10.63
N LEU A 164 -6.43 7.33 -9.88
CA LEU A 164 -7.76 7.17 -9.32
C LEU A 164 -7.71 7.33 -7.79
N PRO A 165 -8.74 7.88 -7.15
CA PRO A 165 -8.83 7.88 -5.69
C PRO A 165 -8.59 6.47 -5.11
N GLY A 166 -7.79 6.42 -4.04
CA GLY A 166 -7.28 5.19 -3.43
C GLY A 166 -5.96 4.66 -4.03
N ASP A 167 -5.43 5.27 -5.10
CA ASP A 167 -4.09 4.94 -5.58
C ASP A 167 -3.01 5.37 -4.59
N ILE A 168 -1.96 4.56 -4.44
CA ILE A 168 -0.76 4.96 -3.70
C ILE A 168 0.29 5.43 -4.70
N VAL A 169 0.65 6.70 -4.64
CA VAL A 169 1.65 7.36 -5.48
C VAL A 169 2.96 7.56 -4.72
N TYR A 170 4.00 7.98 -5.43
CA TYR A 170 5.28 8.36 -4.83
C TYR A 170 5.74 9.72 -5.34
N PHE A 171 6.01 10.63 -4.41
CA PHE A 171 6.70 11.89 -4.67
C PHE A 171 8.19 11.68 -4.49
N ASN A 172 8.95 11.75 -5.58
CA ASN A 172 10.39 11.55 -5.56
C ASN A 172 11.12 12.86 -5.28
N ASN A 173 12.10 12.84 -4.37
CA ASN A 173 13.01 13.94 -4.11
C ASN A 173 14.43 13.54 -4.55
N PRO A 174 14.81 13.81 -5.82
CA PRO A 174 16.02 13.26 -6.42
C PRO A 174 17.32 13.82 -5.81
N GLU A 175 17.28 15.03 -5.27
CA GLU A 175 18.44 15.73 -4.72
C GLU A 175 18.30 16.01 -3.23
N VAL A 176 17.69 15.08 -2.48
CA VAL A 176 17.58 15.11 -1.02
C VAL A 176 18.93 15.33 -0.33
N ASP A 177 18.93 16.06 0.78
CA ASP A 177 20.08 16.19 1.66
C ASP A 177 20.47 14.82 2.26
N PRO A 178 21.72 14.34 2.10
CA PRO A 178 22.16 13.06 2.64
C PRO A 178 22.02 12.92 4.16
N SER A 179 22.04 14.03 4.92
CA SER A 179 21.86 14.03 6.37
C SER A 179 20.41 13.73 6.80
N THR A 180 19.44 13.96 5.91
CA THR A 180 18.01 13.68 6.13
C THR A 180 17.45 12.75 5.07
N ILE A 181 18.15 11.65 4.80
CA ILE A 181 17.90 10.74 3.67
C ILE A 181 16.50 10.07 3.68
N TRP A 182 15.76 10.14 4.77
CA TRP A 182 14.36 9.70 4.85
C TRP A 182 13.42 10.61 4.04
N TRP A 183 13.82 11.86 3.75
CA TRP A 183 13.09 12.78 2.86
C TRP A 183 13.42 12.60 1.36
N ARG A 184 13.93 11.42 0.98
CA ARG A 184 14.19 11.04 -0.43
C ARG A 184 12.90 10.97 -1.27
N GLY A 185 11.76 11.01 -0.61
CA GLY A 185 10.46 11.05 -1.21
C GLY A 185 9.39 10.70 -0.19
N GLU A 186 8.15 10.68 -0.67
CA GLU A 186 6.97 10.41 0.14
C GLU A 186 6.04 9.45 -0.60
N ASN A 187 5.68 8.35 0.06
CA ASN A 187 4.58 7.51 -0.41
C ASN A 187 3.26 8.17 0.02
N ALA A 188 2.29 8.34 -0.86
CA ALA A 188 1.05 9.03 -0.52
C ALA A 188 -0.19 8.38 -1.12
N VAL A 189 -1.32 8.39 -0.39
CA VAL A 189 -2.61 7.91 -0.91
C VAL A 189 -3.38 9.07 -1.52
N LEU A 190 -3.79 8.96 -2.79
CA LEU A 190 -4.68 9.92 -3.43
C LEU A 190 -6.09 9.81 -2.85
N LEU A 191 -6.62 10.92 -2.34
CA LEU A 191 -7.96 11.04 -1.77
C LEU A 191 -8.96 11.52 -2.84
N GLU A 192 -10.25 11.43 -2.51
CA GLU A 192 -11.36 11.78 -3.41
C GLU A 192 -11.48 13.28 -3.72
N ASP A 193 -10.81 14.13 -2.95
CA ASP A 193 -10.78 15.58 -3.09
C ASP A 193 -9.52 16.08 -3.83
N GLY A 194 -8.70 15.15 -4.36
CA GLY A 194 -7.46 15.48 -5.07
C GLY A 194 -6.27 15.78 -4.15
N LYS A 195 -6.44 15.66 -2.82
CA LYS A 195 -5.34 15.71 -1.85
C LYS A 195 -4.71 14.34 -1.65
N PHE A 196 -3.62 14.32 -0.90
CA PHE A 196 -2.77 13.17 -0.69
C PHE A 196 -2.49 12.99 0.79
N PHE A 197 -2.63 11.76 1.29
CA PHE A 197 -2.19 11.41 2.63
C PHE A 197 -0.76 10.82 2.61
N GLY A 198 0.20 11.59 3.11
CA GLY A 198 1.57 11.15 3.39
C GLY A 198 1.77 10.86 4.88
N HIS A 199 2.40 9.74 5.23
CA HIS A 199 2.60 9.39 6.64
C HIS A 199 3.75 10.23 7.21
N GLY A 200 3.49 10.99 8.28
CA GLY A 200 4.41 12.01 8.81
C GLY A 200 4.25 13.41 8.21
N LEU A 201 3.60 13.55 7.04
CA LEU A 201 3.22 14.86 6.48
C LEU A 201 1.75 15.21 6.71
N GLY A 202 0.89 14.21 6.81
CA GLY A 202 -0.55 14.36 6.89
C GLY A 202 -1.22 14.53 5.52
N ILE A 203 -2.36 15.21 5.48
CA ILE A 203 -3.14 15.42 4.25
C ILE A 203 -2.78 16.77 3.61
N MET A 204 -2.20 16.71 2.41
CA MET A 204 -1.68 17.86 1.68
C MET A 204 -2.03 17.78 0.18
N THR A 205 -1.97 18.91 -0.52
CA THR A 205 -1.98 18.93 -1.99
C THR A 205 -0.65 18.45 -2.57
N SER A 206 -0.65 18.06 -3.84
CA SER A 206 0.57 17.69 -4.58
C SER A 206 1.65 18.78 -4.50
N GLN A 207 1.26 20.05 -4.68
CA GLN A 207 2.19 21.18 -4.64
C GLN A 207 2.78 21.40 -3.24
N GLU A 208 1.99 21.22 -2.18
CA GLU A 208 2.48 21.32 -0.80
C GLU A 208 3.51 20.22 -0.49
N ILE A 209 3.27 18.98 -0.90
CA ILE A 209 4.23 17.87 -0.74
C ILE A 209 5.52 18.17 -1.50
N ILE A 210 5.43 18.61 -2.77
CA ILE A 210 6.60 18.98 -3.58
C ILE A 210 7.38 20.11 -2.92
N ASN A 211 6.70 21.15 -2.44
CA ASN A 211 7.32 22.27 -1.75
C ASN A 211 8.01 21.84 -0.45
N TYR A 212 7.41 20.92 0.30
CA TYR A 212 8.02 20.37 1.52
C TYR A 212 9.31 19.60 1.18
N LEU A 213 9.24 18.66 0.24
CA LEU A 213 10.40 17.86 -0.19
C LEU A 213 11.52 18.74 -0.77
N ASN A 214 11.17 19.80 -1.49
CA ASN A 214 12.15 20.74 -2.04
C ASN A 214 12.95 21.49 -0.98
N LYS A 215 12.41 21.69 0.24
CA LYS A 215 13.13 22.27 1.38
C LYS A 215 14.13 21.29 2.00
N MET A 216 13.98 19.99 1.74
CA MET A 216 14.84 18.92 2.24
C MET A 216 15.92 18.50 1.24
N ARG A 217 16.20 19.34 0.24
CA ARG A 217 17.24 19.10 -0.77
C ARG A 217 18.60 19.56 -0.27
N LYS A 218 19.66 18.95 -0.81
CA LYS A 218 21.03 19.39 -0.57
C LYS A 218 21.22 20.86 -1.01
N PRO A 219 22.12 21.63 -0.38
CA PRO A 219 22.41 23.02 -0.77
C PRO A 219 22.75 23.15 -2.26
N GLY A 220 22.21 24.18 -2.91
CA GLY A 220 22.45 24.46 -4.34
C GLY A 220 21.67 23.58 -5.33
N SER A 221 20.77 22.72 -4.86
CA SER A 221 19.92 21.89 -5.73
C SER A 221 18.95 22.71 -6.59
N ASN A 222 18.95 22.43 -7.90
CA ASN A 222 18.04 23.03 -8.88
C ASN A 222 17.01 22.02 -9.43
N ILE A 223 17.08 20.75 -9.04
CA ILE A 223 16.13 19.72 -9.50
C ILE A 223 14.98 19.60 -8.48
N SER A 224 13.77 19.95 -8.88
CA SER A 224 12.57 19.84 -8.03
C SER A 224 12.20 18.38 -7.75
N ALA A 225 11.59 18.14 -6.59
CA ALA A 225 10.78 16.97 -6.35
C ALA A 225 9.59 16.90 -7.32
N TYR A 226 9.11 15.70 -7.61
CA TYR A 226 8.02 15.43 -8.55
C TYR A 226 7.30 14.12 -8.23
N MET A 227 6.04 13.98 -8.64
CA MET A 227 5.30 12.73 -8.52
C MET A 227 5.68 11.77 -9.67
N LEU A 228 5.91 10.50 -9.37
CA LEU A 228 6.17 9.48 -10.39
C LEU A 228 4.91 9.16 -11.20
N ASN A 229 5.08 8.78 -12.47
CA ASN A 229 4.02 8.25 -13.33
C ASN A 229 3.77 6.76 -13.05
N SER A 230 3.43 6.44 -11.80
CA SER A 230 3.17 5.08 -11.34
C SER A 230 2.33 5.07 -10.08
N ALA A 231 1.44 4.07 -9.97
CA ALA A 231 0.60 3.85 -8.80
C ALA A 231 0.76 2.43 -8.27
N ALA A 232 1.01 2.29 -6.98
CA ALA A 232 0.93 1.01 -6.28
C ALA A 232 -0.55 0.65 -6.03
N ARG A 233 -1.00 -0.46 -6.61
CA ARG A 233 -2.39 -0.95 -6.51
C ARG A 233 -2.40 -2.41 -6.03
N PRO A 234 -3.26 -2.79 -5.07
CA PRO A 234 -3.49 -4.18 -4.75
C PRO A 234 -4.24 -4.87 -5.90
N SER A 235 -4.21 -6.21 -5.93
CA SER A 235 -4.96 -6.96 -6.94
C SER A 235 -6.44 -7.05 -6.57
N TYR A 236 -7.22 -6.07 -7.01
CA TYR A 236 -8.67 -5.99 -6.72
C TYR A 236 -9.43 -7.25 -7.15
N SER A 237 -9.12 -7.78 -8.34
CA SER A 237 -9.77 -8.99 -8.87
C SER A 237 -9.44 -10.23 -8.06
N HIS A 238 -8.17 -10.38 -7.63
CA HIS A 238 -7.76 -11.49 -6.76
C HIS A 238 -8.44 -11.40 -5.39
N LEU A 239 -8.43 -10.20 -4.78
CA LEU A 239 -9.08 -9.94 -3.50
C LEU A 239 -10.60 -10.13 -3.56
N ALA A 240 -11.24 -9.80 -4.69
CA ALA A 240 -12.65 -10.11 -4.91
C ALA A 240 -12.87 -11.63 -4.99
N ASN A 241 -11.98 -12.37 -5.67
CA ASN A 241 -12.11 -13.82 -5.81
C ASN A 241 -11.93 -14.57 -4.49
N ILE A 242 -11.03 -14.16 -3.58
CA ILE A 242 -10.88 -14.83 -2.28
C ILE A 242 -12.17 -14.76 -1.44
N THR A 243 -13.04 -13.76 -1.66
CA THR A 243 -14.34 -13.69 -0.97
C THR A 243 -15.36 -14.72 -1.46
N LYS A 244 -15.14 -15.28 -2.66
CA LYS A 244 -16.04 -16.27 -3.27
C LYS A 244 -15.69 -17.71 -2.89
N PHE A 245 -14.43 -17.98 -2.52
CA PHE A 245 -13.96 -19.33 -2.24
C PHE A 245 -13.71 -19.51 -0.74
N THR A 246 -14.65 -20.12 -0.03
CA THR A 246 -14.57 -20.38 1.43
C THR A 246 -13.69 -21.59 1.80
N GLN A 247 -13.03 -22.25 0.84
CA GLN A 247 -12.31 -23.51 1.04
C GLN A 247 -10.89 -23.53 0.45
N ARG A 248 -10.20 -22.38 0.33
CA ARG A 248 -8.77 -22.43 0.00
C ARG A 248 -7.98 -22.90 1.21
N ASP A 249 -7.21 -23.97 1.05
CA ASP A 249 -6.22 -24.38 2.03
C ASP A 249 -5.07 -23.35 2.06
N THR A 250 -4.91 -22.66 3.19
CA THR A 250 -3.87 -21.64 3.39
C THR A 250 -2.54 -22.25 3.84
N SER A 251 -2.50 -23.56 4.09
CA SER A 251 -1.31 -24.31 4.53
C SER A 251 -0.15 -24.30 3.54
N ASN A 252 -0.41 -23.96 2.26
CA ASN A 252 0.58 -24.00 1.17
C ASN A 252 1.04 -22.61 0.68
N LYS A 253 0.93 -21.55 1.50
CA LYS A 253 1.58 -20.29 1.14
C LYS A 253 3.09 -20.49 1.11
N MET A 254 3.69 -20.38 -0.07
CA MET A 254 5.13 -20.37 -0.22
C MET A 254 5.74 -19.31 0.72
N PRO A 255 6.78 -19.66 1.52
CA PRO A 255 7.50 -18.67 2.30
C PRO A 255 8.00 -17.56 1.38
N TYR A 256 7.54 -16.34 1.61
CA TYR A 256 7.86 -15.21 0.75
C TYR A 256 9.09 -14.50 1.30
N PHE A 257 10.12 -14.38 0.44
CA PHE A 257 11.43 -13.86 0.81
C PHE A 257 11.33 -12.45 1.40
N VAL A 258 11.97 -12.27 2.56
CA VAL A 258 12.07 -10.97 3.21
C VAL A 258 13.44 -10.37 2.96
N MET A 259 13.46 -9.11 2.55
CA MET A 259 14.69 -8.40 2.23
C MET A 259 14.82 -7.15 3.11
N HIS A 260 15.67 -7.24 4.14
CA HIS A 260 15.92 -6.16 5.09
C HIS A 260 16.89 -5.10 4.50
N HIS A 261 16.39 -4.21 3.62
CA HIS A 261 17.22 -3.17 2.98
C HIS A 261 17.57 -1.96 3.87
N ASN A 262 16.82 -1.75 4.97
CA ASN A 262 16.96 -0.64 5.90
C ASN A 262 17.00 0.75 5.21
N LYS A 263 16.07 0.98 4.27
CA LYS A 263 15.93 2.25 3.53
C LYS A 263 14.52 2.80 3.72
N ASN A 264 14.38 3.82 4.55
CA ASN A 264 13.09 4.48 4.80
C ASN A 264 12.56 5.12 3.52
N SER A 265 11.23 5.21 3.42
CA SER A 265 10.54 6.02 2.42
C SER A 265 10.92 5.75 0.98
N ILE A 266 11.20 4.48 0.65
CA ILE A 266 11.38 4.07 -0.75
C ILE A 266 10.03 3.83 -1.42
N SER A 267 9.97 4.02 -2.73
CA SER A 267 8.80 3.62 -3.54
C SER A 267 8.69 2.10 -3.65
N LEU A 268 7.49 1.61 -3.94
CA LEU A 268 7.27 0.18 -4.22
C LEU A 268 8.12 -0.31 -5.40
N GLU A 269 8.28 0.50 -6.45
CA GLU A 269 9.14 0.18 -7.59
C GLU A 269 10.60 -0.02 -7.19
N ARG A 270 11.10 0.83 -6.28
CA ARG A 270 12.46 0.69 -5.76
C ARG A 270 12.60 -0.56 -4.90
N TYR A 271 11.60 -0.86 -4.07
CA TYR A 271 11.56 -2.10 -3.31
C TYR A 271 11.57 -3.34 -4.21
N GLN A 272 10.75 -3.38 -5.27
CA GLN A 272 10.72 -4.50 -6.21
C GLN A 272 12.05 -4.72 -6.93
N ARG A 273 12.76 -3.64 -7.30
CA ARG A 273 14.12 -3.76 -7.86
C ARG A 273 15.07 -4.43 -6.87
N TYR A 274 15.05 -4.01 -5.61
CA TYR A 274 15.89 -4.63 -4.58
C TYR A 274 15.52 -6.10 -4.35
N LEU A 275 14.23 -6.42 -4.33
CA LEU A 275 13.74 -7.79 -4.16
C LEU A 275 14.22 -8.69 -5.30
N ASN A 276 14.07 -8.25 -6.55
CA ASN A 276 14.50 -8.99 -7.73
C ASN A 276 16.02 -9.20 -7.74
N THR A 277 16.81 -8.18 -7.41
CA THR A 277 18.27 -8.32 -7.31
C THR A 277 18.67 -9.33 -6.25
N ALA A 278 18.05 -9.29 -5.06
CA ALA A 278 18.34 -10.23 -3.98
C ALA A 278 17.96 -11.68 -4.36
N MET A 279 16.81 -11.88 -5.00
CA MET A 279 16.39 -13.21 -5.48
C MET A 279 17.34 -13.77 -6.55
N MET A 280 17.79 -12.93 -7.49
CA MET A 280 18.78 -13.34 -8.50
C MET A 280 20.11 -13.76 -7.85
N GLN A 281 20.57 -13.03 -6.85
CA GLN A 281 21.79 -13.38 -6.12
C GLN A 281 21.64 -14.70 -5.36
N GLN A 282 20.51 -14.93 -4.69
CA GLN A 282 20.25 -16.18 -3.98
C GLN A 282 20.21 -17.39 -4.93
N ASN A 283 19.57 -17.26 -6.10
CA ASN A 283 19.53 -18.33 -7.11
C ASN A 283 20.90 -18.65 -7.72
N ASN A 284 21.78 -17.65 -7.82
CA ASN A 284 23.16 -17.85 -8.28
C ASN A 284 24.05 -18.54 -7.22
N ILE A 285 23.72 -18.42 -5.93
CA ILE A 285 24.47 -19.03 -4.82
C ILE A 285 23.95 -20.44 -4.49
N HIS A 286 22.63 -20.66 -4.63
CA HIS A 286 21.97 -21.94 -4.43
C HIS A 286 21.07 -22.25 -5.64
N PRO A 287 21.62 -22.75 -6.77
CA PRO A 287 20.80 -23.18 -7.88
C PRO A 287 19.83 -24.27 -7.39
N SER A 288 18.53 -24.05 -7.59
CA SER A 288 17.51 -25.04 -7.25
C SER A 288 17.82 -26.36 -7.97
N PRO A 289 17.85 -27.52 -7.28
CA PRO A 289 18.13 -28.81 -7.91
C PRO A 289 17.02 -29.29 -8.85
N PHE A 290 15.94 -28.52 -9.03
CA PHE A 290 14.76 -28.89 -9.84
C PHE A 290 14.64 -28.17 -11.18
N LEU A 291 15.73 -27.62 -11.72
CA LEU A 291 15.78 -27.12 -13.10
C LEU A 291 16.92 -27.79 -13.87
N LEU A 292 16.73 -29.08 -14.17
CA LEU A 292 17.24 -29.79 -15.34
C LEU A 292 16.23 -30.87 -15.73
#